data_AF-A0A8H4WTZ9-F1
#
_entry.id   AF-A0A8H4WTZ9-F1
#
_cell.length_a   1.000
_cell.length_b   1.000
_cell.length_c   1.000
_cell.angle_alpha   90.00
_cell.angle_beta   90.00
_cell.angle_gamma   90.00
#
_symmetry.space_group_name_H-M   'P 1'
#
loop_
_entity.id
_entity.type
_entity.pdbx_description
1 polymer ?
#
loop_
_entity_poly.entity_id
_entity_poly.type
_entity_poly.pdbx_seq_one_letter_code
_entity_poly.pdbx_strand_id
1 'polypeptide(L)'
;MRYSTAATLASLLASSVLASPVYSSPPKAHEIVEIPNVWIENTAIRSNGNLLLNSIGDGKLYSLNPTQSPPTPQVIAQIDSVNSLFGITEVGKDVFAIAGGDFNEGLINNTMSVSLVKFAGNKPSVHT
;
A
#
# COMPACT_ATOMS: atom_id res chain seq x y z
N MET A 1 -42.36 -11.27 -67.92
CA MET A 1 -41.30 -11.52 -66.92
C MET A 1 -40.21 -10.49 -67.20
N ARG A 2 -40.04 -9.43 -66.37
CA ARG A 2 -39.11 -9.37 -65.22
C ARG A 2 -37.64 -9.46 -65.72
N TYR A 3 -36.69 -8.51 -65.63
CA TYR A 3 -36.40 -7.26 -64.86
C TYR A 3 -35.32 -6.46 -65.65
N SER A 4 -35.31 -5.12 -65.74
CA SER A 4 -34.92 -4.07 -64.75
C SER A 4 -33.42 -3.69 -64.83
N THR A 5 -33.11 -2.51 -65.40
CA THR A 5 -32.75 -1.21 -64.77
C THR A 5 -31.27 -1.05 -64.41
N ALA A 6 -30.63 -0.13 -65.14
CA ALA A 6 -29.45 0.60 -64.69
C ALA A 6 -29.76 1.45 -63.45
N ALA A 7 -28.80 1.60 -62.53
CA ALA A 7 -28.56 2.85 -61.80
C ALA A 7 -27.28 2.79 -60.95
N THR A 8 -26.31 3.58 -61.39
CA THR A 8 -25.51 4.58 -60.64
C THR A 8 -24.90 4.22 -59.28
N LEU A 9 -23.57 4.35 -59.22
CA LEU A 9 -22.74 4.33 -58.00
C LEU A 9 -23.21 5.39 -56.99
N ALA A 10 -23.52 4.95 -55.77
CA ALA A 10 -23.65 5.83 -54.60
C ALA A 10 -22.26 6.04 -53.97
N SER A 11 -21.89 7.31 -53.80
CA SER A 11 -20.65 7.77 -53.18
C SER A 11 -20.60 7.45 -51.68
N LEU A 12 -19.46 6.91 -51.23
CA LEU A 12 -19.19 6.62 -49.82
C LEU A 12 -18.59 7.88 -49.14
N LEU A 13 -19.36 8.51 -48.24
CA LEU A 13 -18.85 9.55 -47.35
C LEU A 13 -18.14 8.88 -46.17
N ALA A 14 -16.81 9.00 -46.11
CA ALA A 14 -16.02 8.56 -44.98
C ALA A 14 -16.16 9.56 -43.82
N SER A 15 -16.94 9.21 -42.79
CA SER A 15 -17.01 9.98 -41.54
C SER A 15 -15.76 9.67 -40.68
N SER A 16 -14.79 10.58 -40.67
CA SER A 16 -13.67 10.51 -39.73
C SER A 16 -14.15 10.91 -38.33
N VAL A 17 -14.38 9.94 -37.46
CA VAL A 17 -14.59 10.20 -36.03
C VAL A 17 -13.24 10.59 -35.44
N LEU A 18 -13.06 11.87 -35.09
CA LEU A 18 -11.92 12.31 -34.28
C LEU A 18 -12.15 11.82 -32.84
N ALA A 19 -11.51 10.72 -32.46
CA ALA A 19 -11.42 10.34 -31.07
C ALA A 19 -10.44 11.30 -30.38
N SER A 20 -10.95 12.28 -29.64
CA SER A 20 -10.12 13.09 -28.75
C SER A 20 -9.64 12.20 -27.60
N PRO A 21 -8.33 12.18 -27.29
CA PRO A 21 -7.85 11.51 -26.08
C PRO A 21 -8.51 12.18 -24.86
N VAL A 22 -9.19 11.38 -24.03
CA VAL A 22 -9.62 11.82 -22.72
C VAL A 22 -8.37 11.92 -21.85
N TYR A 23 -7.79 13.11 -21.75
CA TYR A 23 -6.78 13.40 -20.75
C TYR A 23 -7.48 13.52 -19.40
N SER A 24 -7.59 12.42 -18.65
CA SER A 24 -7.90 12.50 -17.23
C SER A 24 -6.75 13.25 -16.55
N SER A 25 -7.06 14.21 -15.67
CA SER A 25 -6.04 14.77 -14.80
C SER A 25 -5.31 13.62 -14.07
N PRO A 26 -3.97 13.70 -13.93
CA PRO A 26 -3.24 12.67 -13.23
C PRO A 26 -3.80 12.56 -11.79
N PRO A 27 -3.88 11.34 -11.24
CA PRO A 27 -4.35 11.15 -9.87
C PRO A 27 -3.48 11.98 -8.92
N LYS A 28 -4.11 12.78 -8.07
CA LYS A 28 -3.41 13.51 -7.02
C LYS A 28 -3.26 12.60 -5.82
N ALA A 29 -2.02 12.39 -5.37
CA ALA A 29 -1.76 11.75 -4.10
C ALA A 29 -2.26 12.67 -2.96
N HIS A 30 -2.92 12.08 -1.97
CA HIS A 30 -3.32 12.75 -0.75
C HIS A 30 -2.49 12.18 0.39
N GLU A 31 -1.70 13.04 1.05
CA GLU A 31 -0.95 12.64 2.24
C GLU A 31 -1.92 12.37 3.39
N ILE A 32 -1.82 11.17 3.98
CA ILE A 32 -2.65 10.79 5.13
C ILE A 32 -2.00 11.26 6.42
N VAL A 33 -0.70 11.04 6.59
CA VAL A 33 0.02 11.47 7.80
C VAL A 33 1.51 11.60 7.54
N GLU A 34 2.13 12.59 8.19
CA GLU A 34 3.56 12.64 8.44
C GLU A 34 3.80 12.38 9.93
N ILE A 35 4.74 11.50 10.27
CA ILE A 35 5.12 11.22 11.66
C ILE A 35 6.48 11.89 11.92
N PRO A 36 6.54 12.92 12.78
CA PRO A 36 7.79 13.64 13.00
C PRO A 36 8.93 12.74 13.47
N ASN A 37 10.08 12.84 12.79
CA ASN A 37 11.30 12.08 13.09
C ASN A 37 11.18 10.55 12.95
N VAL A 38 10.21 10.06 12.19
CA VAL A 38 10.02 8.63 11.94
C VAL A 38 10.16 8.35 10.46
N TRP A 39 11.07 7.45 10.10
CA TRP A 39 11.17 6.94 8.73
C TRP A 39 10.20 5.79 8.55
N ILE A 40 9.04 6.06 7.94
CA ILE A 40 8.08 5.01 7.55
C ILE A 40 8.62 4.24 6.34
N GLU A 41 8.79 2.93 6.46
CA GLU A 41 9.37 2.08 5.40
C GLU A 41 8.29 1.36 4.58
N ASN A 42 7.42 0.59 5.24
CA ASN A 42 6.41 -0.23 4.55
C ASN A 42 5.10 -0.30 5.35
N THR A 43 4.03 -0.74 4.67
CA THR A 43 2.68 -0.72 5.20
C THR A 43 1.91 -2.01 4.91
N ALA A 44 1.02 -2.40 5.82
CA ALA A 44 0.05 -3.46 5.60
C ALA A 44 -1.33 -3.03 6.11
N ILE A 45 -2.40 -3.52 5.49
CA ILE A 45 -3.77 -3.27 5.95
C ILE A 45 -4.21 -4.42 6.85
N ARG A 46 -4.81 -4.10 7.99
CA ARG A 46 -5.50 -5.07 8.84
C ARG A 46 -6.92 -5.30 8.37
N SER A 47 -7.51 -6.42 8.78
CA SER A 47 -8.90 -6.76 8.45
C SER A 47 -9.94 -5.74 8.97
N ASN A 48 -9.56 -4.87 9.92
CA ASN A 48 -10.37 -3.77 10.43
C ASN A 48 -10.17 -2.42 9.69
N GLY A 49 -9.35 -2.37 8.65
CA GLY A 49 -9.07 -1.17 7.86
C GLY A 49 -7.95 -0.27 8.38
N ASN A 50 -7.41 -0.55 9.58
CA ASN A 50 -6.22 0.17 10.05
C ASN A 50 -4.99 -0.21 9.22
N LEU A 51 -4.11 0.77 9.00
CA LEU A 51 -2.78 0.56 8.47
C LEU A 51 -1.82 0.18 9.60
N LEU A 52 -0.94 -0.77 9.32
CA LEU A 52 0.28 -1.06 10.05
C LEU A 52 1.42 -0.40 9.31
N LEU A 53 2.28 0.33 10.02
CA LEU A 53 3.42 1.03 9.44
C LEU A 53 4.70 0.58 10.15
N ASN A 54 5.66 0.08 9.39
CA ASN A 54 6.99 -0.24 9.87
C ASN A 54 7.87 1.02 9.87
N SER A 55 8.79 1.11 10.82
CA SER A 55 9.75 2.19 10.87
C SER A 55 11.21 1.75 10.92
N ILE A 56 12.07 2.54 10.28
CA ILE A 56 13.53 2.44 10.36
C ILE A 56 14.04 3.41 11.43
N GLY A 57 15.06 2.99 12.18
CA GLY A 57 15.79 3.78 13.16
C GLY A 57 15.25 3.66 14.58
N ASP A 58 13.92 3.58 14.75
CA ASP A 58 13.31 3.34 16.07
C ASP A 58 12.62 1.98 16.22
N GLY A 59 12.53 1.18 15.15
CA GLY A 59 12.18 -0.24 15.20
C GLY A 59 10.76 -0.52 15.69
N LYS A 60 9.81 0.38 15.42
CA LYS A 60 8.45 0.31 15.94
C LYS A 60 7.43 -0.02 14.85
N LEU A 61 6.38 -0.71 15.27
CA LEU A 61 5.18 -0.92 14.49
C LEU A 61 4.13 0.10 14.93
N TYR A 62 3.66 0.91 14.00
CA TYR A 62 2.58 1.86 14.23
C TYR A 62 1.26 1.31 13.69
N SER A 63 0.15 1.65 14.35
CA SER A 63 -1.21 1.52 13.81
C SER A 63 -1.75 2.90 13.49
N LEU A 64 -2.42 3.03 12.34
CA LEU A 64 -3.08 4.26 11.92
C LEU A 64 -4.47 3.92 11.37
N ASN A 65 -5.51 4.61 11.82
CA ASN A 65 -6.78 4.62 11.11
C ASN A 65 -6.73 5.68 10.00
N PRO A 66 -6.72 5.31 8.71
CA PRO A 66 -6.56 6.26 7.62
C PRO A 66 -7.78 7.15 7.39
N THR A 67 -8.94 6.85 8.01
CA THR A 67 -10.16 7.66 7.89
C THR A 67 -10.41 8.55 9.10
N GLN A 68 -9.55 8.51 10.12
CA GLN A 68 -9.68 9.35 11.30
C GLN A 68 -9.19 10.78 10.99
N SER A 69 -9.90 11.79 11.53
CA SER A 69 -9.52 13.20 11.41
C SER A 69 -9.50 13.88 12.79
N PRO A 70 -8.33 14.34 13.31
CA PRO A 70 -7.02 14.22 12.68
C PRO A 70 -6.49 12.77 12.72
N PRO A 71 -5.68 12.36 11.73
CA PRO A 71 -4.94 11.10 11.74
C PRO A 71 -4.08 11.02 13.01
N THR A 72 -4.12 9.90 13.73
CA THR A 72 -3.33 9.72 14.96
C THR A 72 -2.64 8.37 14.95
N PRO A 73 -1.38 8.30 14.51
CA PRO A 73 -0.56 7.10 14.59
C PRO A 73 -0.32 6.70 16.04
N GLN A 74 -0.34 5.41 16.32
CA GLN A 74 -0.09 4.85 17.64
C GLN A 74 0.99 3.77 17.54
N VAL A 75 2.04 3.85 18.36
CA VAL A 75 2.97 2.73 18.51
C VAL A 75 2.21 1.59 19.16
N ILE A 76 2.20 0.43 18.51
CA ILE A 76 1.47 -0.75 19.00
C ILE A 76 2.42 -1.90 19.36
N ALA A 77 3.59 -1.99 18.74
CA ALA A 77 4.59 -2.98 19.09
C ALA A 77 6.00 -2.44 18.84
N GLN A 78 6.95 -2.99 19.59
CA GLN A 78 8.38 -2.91 19.31
C GLN A 78 8.90 -4.34 19.28
N ILE A 79 9.68 -4.68 18.26
CA ILE A 79 10.32 -5.99 18.18
C ILE A 79 11.66 -5.88 18.90
N ASP A 80 11.88 -6.78 19.86
CA ASP A 80 13.12 -6.78 20.63
C ASP A 80 14.33 -7.08 19.74
N SER A 81 15.50 -6.59 20.16
CA SER A 81 16.80 -6.86 19.53
C SER A 81 16.99 -6.34 18.10
N VAL A 82 16.09 -5.50 17.60
CA VAL A 82 16.24 -4.80 16.31
C VAL A 82 15.94 -3.31 16.47
N ASN A 83 16.59 -2.46 15.68
CA ASN A 83 16.30 -1.02 15.66
C ASN A 83 15.51 -0.57 14.42
N SER A 84 15.21 -1.47 13.48
CA SER A 84 14.55 -1.16 12.23
C SER A 84 13.69 -2.31 11.74
N LEU A 85 12.52 -1.96 11.20
CA LEU A 85 11.56 -2.87 10.58
C LEU A 85 11.49 -2.61 9.08
N PHE A 86 11.30 -3.67 8.30
CA PHE A 86 11.35 -3.65 6.84
C PHE A 86 10.09 -4.26 6.22
N GLY A 87 10.19 -5.43 5.57
CA GLY A 87 9.04 -6.12 4.99
C GLY A 87 7.96 -6.50 6.02
N ILE A 88 6.69 -6.35 5.64
CA ILE A 88 5.52 -6.80 6.41
C ILE A 88 4.52 -7.48 5.49
N THR A 89 3.95 -8.61 5.93
CA THR A 89 2.87 -9.29 5.21
C THR A 89 1.96 -10.07 6.15
N GLU A 90 0.67 -10.17 5.83
CA GLU A 90 -0.28 -10.98 6.58
C GLU A 90 -0.11 -12.46 6.20
N VAL A 91 0.13 -13.32 7.19
CA VAL A 91 0.36 -14.77 7.00
C VAL A 91 -0.78 -15.63 7.58
N GLY A 92 -1.76 -14.98 8.18
CA GLY A 92 -2.98 -15.56 8.75
C GLY A 92 -3.86 -14.44 9.28
N LYS A 93 -5.13 -14.72 9.59
CA LYS A 93 -6.06 -13.68 10.04
C LYS A 93 -5.49 -12.88 11.21
N ASP A 94 -5.19 -11.61 10.96
CA ASP A 94 -4.60 -10.68 11.94
C ASP A 94 -3.27 -11.21 12.54
N VAL A 95 -2.47 -11.93 11.74
CA VAL A 95 -1.11 -12.39 12.04
C VAL A 95 -0.17 -11.91 10.93
N PHE A 96 0.85 -11.15 11.30
CA PHE A 96 1.77 -10.52 10.36
C PHE A 96 3.18 -11.03 10.57
N ALA A 97 3.85 -11.44 9.50
CA ALA A 97 5.29 -11.66 9.50
C ALA A 97 5.99 -10.34 9.20
N ILE A 98 6.96 -9.96 10.03
CA ILE A 98 7.69 -8.70 9.94
C ILE A 98 9.18 -8.99 9.94
N ALA A 99 9.89 -8.53 8.91
CA ALA A 99 11.34 -8.56 8.88
C ALA A 99 11.90 -7.36 9.66
N GLY A 100 12.89 -7.59 10.51
CA GLY A 100 13.59 -6.54 11.25
C GLY A 100 15.06 -6.86 11.42
N GLY A 101 15.86 -5.85 11.71
CA GLY A 101 17.29 -5.97 11.98
C GLY A 101 17.91 -4.64 12.37
N ASP A 102 19.23 -4.64 12.57
CA ASP A 102 19.96 -3.41 12.86
C ASP A 102 20.30 -2.65 11.57
N PHE A 103 19.94 -1.37 11.58
CA PHE A 103 20.25 -0.38 10.55
C PHE A 103 20.94 0.81 11.21
N ASN A 104 22.13 1.14 10.72
CA ASN A 104 22.82 2.38 11.03
C ASN A 104 23.08 3.13 9.72
N GLU A 105 24.24 2.87 9.10
CA GLU A 105 24.58 3.39 7.77
C GLU A 105 24.20 2.42 6.64
N GLY A 106 23.58 1.29 6.98
CA GLY A 106 23.16 0.23 6.08
C GLY A 106 22.69 -1.00 6.85
N LEU A 107 22.25 -2.02 6.12
CA LEU A 107 21.82 -3.30 6.68
C LEU A 107 23.02 -4.06 7.26
N ILE A 108 22.89 -4.56 8.49
CA ILE A 108 23.93 -5.34 9.17
C ILE A 108 23.63 -6.83 9.05
N ASN A 109 24.61 -7.61 8.58
CA ASN A 109 24.47 -9.07 8.48
C ASN A 109 24.33 -9.71 9.87
N ASN A 110 23.60 -10.82 9.95
CA ASN A 110 23.36 -11.61 11.17
C ASN A 110 22.55 -10.91 12.27
N THR A 111 21.94 -9.75 11.98
CA THR A 111 20.97 -9.09 12.88
C THR A 111 19.53 -9.22 12.37
N MET A 112 19.37 -9.65 11.12
CA MET A 112 18.06 -9.79 10.48
C MET A 112 17.30 -10.99 11.02
N SER A 113 16.04 -10.77 11.39
CA SER A 113 15.10 -11.79 11.85
C SER A 113 13.70 -11.55 11.26
N VAL A 114 12.85 -12.56 11.33
CA VAL A 114 11.43 -12.45 10.98
C VAL A 114 10.61 -12.83 12.21
N SER A 115 9.79 -11.90 12.69
CA SER A 115 8.93 -12.10 13.85
C SER A 115 7.47 -12.12 13.43
N LEU A 116 6.65 -12.86 14.16
CA LEU A 116 5.20 -12.84 14.02
C LEU A 116 4.60 -11.84 15.00
N VAL A 117 3.80 -10.91 14.49
CA VAL A 117 2.93 -10.06 15.31
C VAL A 117 1.50 -10.53 15.15
N LYS A 118 0.93 -11.05 16.23
CA LYS A 118 -0.46 -11.52 16.28
C LYS A 118 -1.33 -10.53 17.03
N PHE A 119 -2.51 -10.25 16.49
CA PHE A 119 -3.50 -9.39 17.13
C PHE A 119 -4.68 -10.20 17.70
N ALA A 120 -4.96 -9.98 18.98
CA ALA A 120 -6.22 -10.36 19.61
C ALA A 120 -7.08 -9.10 19.78
N GLY A 121 -7.88 -8.79 18.75
CA GLY A 121 -8.56 -7.50 18.65
C GLY A 121 -7.55 -6.36 18.46
N ASN A 122 -7.48 -5.42 19.41
CA ASN A 122 -6.52 -4.32 19.39
C ASN A 122 -5.23 -4.60 20.17
N LYS A 123 -5.09 -5.79 20.78
CA LYS A 123 -3.92 -6.16 21.57
C LYS A 123 -2.92 -6.93 20.70
N PRO A 124 -1.73 -6.37 20.41
CA PRO A 124 -0.68 -7.10 19.71
C PRO A 124 0.12 -7.99 20.67
N SER A 125 0.73 -9.02 20.12
CA SER A 125 1.69 -9.91 20.76
C SER A 125 2.79 -10.26 19.76
N VAL A 126 4.04 -10.10 20.17
CA VAL A 126 5.22 -10.39 19.34
C VAL A 126 5.71 -11.80 19.68
N HIS A 127 5.96 -12.60 18.65
CA HIS A 127 6.56 -13.93 18.73
C HIS A 127 7.77 -13.96 17.80
N THR A 128 8.95 -14.14 18.39
CA THR A 128 10.24 -14.26 17.71
C THR A 128 10.63 -15.71 17.50
#